data_AF-F3NF96-F1
#
_entry.id   AF-F3NF96-F1
#
_cell.length_a   1.000
_cell.length_b   1.000
_cell.length_c   1.000
_cell.angle_alpha   90.00
_cell.angle_beta   90.00
_cell.angle_gamma   90.00
#
_symmetry.space_group_name_H-M   'P 1'
#
loop_
_entity.id
_entity.type
_entity.pdbx_description
1 polymer ?
#
loop_
_entity_poly.entity_id
_entity_poly.type
_entity_poly.pdbx_seq_one_letter_code
_entity_poly.pdbx_strand_id
1 'polypeptide(L)'
;MMPTARYTREVLADAAASAGTLSEALVTLGVDPKGRSRRYLHDRMRALGVDTSHFAPETGARWTREILESAVAASTSVNGVLRHLGIDMVGGHHTHISRRIRAYGIGTSHFRGEAPAGIPGQRRTPDRLLVEQTSPHARRVPGERLKRAMLALGTVERCASCGTEPRWRGHPLPLEVDHMDGDWRNNRPENLRLLCPNCHAATDTYRGRKKRRAA
;
A
#
# COMPACT_ATOMS: atom_id res chain seq x y z
N MET A 1 28.99 38.03 17.14
CA MET A 1 29.33 37.37 15.86
C MET A 1 28.18 36.42 15.54
N MET A 2 27.29 36.78 14.60
CA MET A 2 26.11 35.96 14.28
C MET A 2 26.57 34.66 13.61
N PRO A 3 26.05 33.49 14.00
CA PRO A 3 26.41 32.23 13.34
C PRO A 3 26.02 32.33 11.87
N THR A 4 27.00 32.27 10.98
CA THR A 4 26.78 32.28 9.53
C THR A 4 26.04 31.00 9.16
N ALA A 5 24.78 31.15 8.75
CA ALA A 5 23.99 30.02 8.28
C ALA A 5 24.73 29.37 7.10
N ARG A 6 25.14 28.11 7.23
CA ARG A 6 25.92 27.36 6.21
C ARG A 6 25.30 27.41 4.80
N TYR A 7 23.99 27.56 4.71
CA TYR A 7 23.24 27.71 3.45
C TYR A 7 22.50 29.04 3.45
N THR A 8 23.24 30.11 3.13
CA THR A 8 22.67 31.44 2.88
C THR A 8 21.99 31.47 1.51
N ARG A 9 21.23 32.54 1.24
CA ARG A 9 20.54 32.71 -0.05
C ARG A 9 21.54 32.78 -1.20
N GLU A 10 22.65 33.48 -1.00
CA GLU A 10 23.70 33.71 -1.99
C GLU A 10 24.34 32.39 -2.40
N VAL A 11 24.78 31.59 -1.41
CA VAL A 11 25.38 30.27 -1.65
C VAL A 11 24.43 29.33 -2.40
N LEU A 12 23.14 29.36 -2.07
CA LEU A 12 22.14 28.53 -2.74
C LEU A 12 21.79 29.05 -4.15
N ALA A 13 21.82 30.36 -4.37
CA ALA A 13 21.58 30.97 -5.68
C ALA A 13 22.73 30.68 -6.65
N ASP A 14 23.98 30.79 -6.20
CA ASP A 14 25.16 30.49 -7.02
C ASP A 14 25.19 29.00 -7.42
N ALA A 15 24.87 28.11 -6.48
CA ALA A 15 24.76 26.68 -6.77
C ALA A 15 23.59 26.34 -7.71
N ALA A 16 22.49 27.08 -7.63
CA ALA A 16 21.35 26.88 -8.54
C ALA A 16 21.62 27.46 -9.95
N ALA A 17 22.32 28.59 -10.05
CA ALA A 17 22.64 29.22 -11.34
C ALA A 17 23.68 28.42 -12.14
N SER A 18 24.58 27.71 -11.45
CA SER A 18 25.63 26.88 -12.07
C SER A 18 25.20 25.44 -12.37
N ALA A 19 23.96 25.08 -12.06
CA ALA A 19 23.44 23.72 -12.21
C ALA A 19 22.24 23.68 -13.16
N GLY A 20 22.19 22.65 -14.00
CA GLY A 20 21.01 22.35 -14.81
C GLY A 20 19.96 21.59 -14.01
N THR A 21 20.30 21.18 -12.78
CA THR A 21 19.50 20.23 -12.01
C THR A 21 19.74 20.31 -10.49
N LEU A 22 18.78 19.85 -9.66
CA LEU A 22 18.90 19.93 -8.19
C LEU A 22 20.06 19.10 -7.60
N SER A 23 20.40 17.95 -8.13
CA SER A 23 21.51 17.07 -7.73
C SER A 23 22.83 17.69 -8.12
N GLU A 24 22.95 18.28 -9.31
CA GLU A 24 24.13 19.05 -9.69
C GLU A 24 24.33 20.24 -8.73
N ALA A 25 23.25 20.93 -8.37
CA ALA A 25 23.31 22.00 -7.37
C ALA A 25 23.76 21.46 -6.00
N LEU A 26 23.27 20.29 -5.58
CA LEU A 26 23.66 19.65 -4.32
C LEU A 26 25.11 19.16 -4.32
N VAL A 27 25.60 18.62 -5.44
CA VAL A 27 27.00 18.23 -5.62
C VAL A 27 27.90 19.47 -5.52
N THR A 28 27.50 20.58 -6.14
CA THR A 28 28.21 21.87 -6.05
C THR A 28 28.28 22.38 -4.62
N LEU A 29 27.25 22.12 -3.80
CA LEU A 29 27.22 22.43 -2.36
C LEU A 29 28.00 21.41 -1.49
N GLY A 30 28.61 20.39 -2.09
CA GLY A 30 29.33 19.33 -1.38
C GLY A 30 28.41 18.40 -0.57
N VAL A 31 27.15 18.25 -0.99
CA VAL A 31 26.13 17.44 -0.31
C VAL A 31 25.77 16.24 -1.18
N ASP A 32 25.56 15.08 -0.55
CA ASP A 32 25.05 13.90 -1.24
C ASP A 32 23.69 14.19 -1.90
N PRO A 33 23.58 14.13 -3.24
CA PRO A 33 22.35 14.45 -3.96
C PRO A 33 21.20 13.46 -3.68
N LYS A 34 21.49 12.25 -3.19
CA LYS A 34 20.50 11.23 -2.79
C LYS A 34 20.29 11.17 -1.28
N GLY A 35 20.97 12.03 -0.53
CA GLY A 35 20.94 12.07 0.93
C GLY A 35 19.68 12.74 1.51
N ARG A 36 19.54 12.65 2.83
CA ARG A 36 18.41 13.23 3.60
C ARG A 36 18.30 14.75 3.47
N SER A 37 19.42 15.43 3.18
CA SER A 37 19.49 16.88 3.04
C SER A 37 18.86 17.41 1.75
N ARG A 38 18.61 16.55 0.75
CA ARG A 38 18.03 16.93 -0.54
C ARG A 38 16.73 17.70 -0.39
N ARG A 39 15.78 17.18 0.41
CA ARG A 39 14.49 17.83 0.64
C ARG A 39 14.67 19.16 1.36
N TYR A 40 15.45 19.17 2.43
CA TYR A 40 15.70 20.38 3.22
C TYR A 40 16.25 21.53 2.35
N LEU A 41 17.25 21.25 1.50
CA LEU A 41 17.89 22.27 0.67
C LEU A 41 16.98 22.77 -0.45
N HIS A 42 16.17 21.89 -1.05
CA HIS A 42 15.17 22.30 -2.02
C HIS A 42 14.08 23.19 -1.39
N ASP A 43 13.58 22.83 -0.20
CA ASP A 43 12.58 23.64 0.51
C ASP A 43 13.18 24.98 0.97
N ARG A 44 14.46 24.99 1.36
CA ARG A 44 15.23 26.20 1.71
C ARG A 44 15.42 27.13 0.51
N MET A 45 15.79 26.60 -0.67
CA MET A 45 15.89 27.37 -1.92
C MET A 45 14.56 28.06 -2.24
N ARG A 46 13.44 27.33 -2.14
CA ARG A 46 12.10 27.89 -2.33
C ARG A 46 11.77 28.98 -1.31
N ALA A 47 12.03 28.72 -0.03
CA ALA A 47 11.75 29.66 1.05
C ALA A 47 12.54 30.98 0.92
N LEU A 48 13.75 30.93 0.33
CA LEU A 48 14.61 32.09 0.11
C LEU A 48 14.44 32.74 -1.26
N GLY A 49 13.48 32.26 -2.07
CA GLY A 49 13.21 32.80 -3.41
C GLY A 49 14.37 32.62 -4.38
N VAL A 50 15.10 31.50 -4.28
CA VAL A 50 16.08 31.10 -5.29
C VAL A 50 15.34 30.48 -6.46
N ASP A 51 15.59 30.98 -7.67
CA ASP A 51 15.00 30.41 -8.87
C ASP A 51 15.57 29.01 -9.14
N THR A 52 14.68 28.05 -9.29
CA THR A 52 14.96 26.64 -9.55
C THR A 52 14.06 26.10 -10.67
N SER A 53 13.36 26.99 -11.38
CA SER A 53 12.41 26.65 -12.43
C SER A 53 13.08 26.06 -13.68
N HIS A 54 14.35 26.40 -13.91
CA HIS A 54 15.17 25.88 -14.99
C HIS A 54 15.73 24.48 -14.72
N PHE A 55 15.61 23.97 -13.50
CA PHE A 55 16.11 22.63 -13.18
C PHE A 55 15.38 21.55 -13.97
N ALA A 56 16.14 20.80 -14.77
CA ALA A 56 15.61 19.65 -15.46
C ALA A 56 15.20 18.56 -14.46
N PRO A 57 14.14 17.79 -14.76
CA PRO A 57 13.74 16.66 -13.94
C PRO A 57 14.85 15.60 -13.85
N GLU A 58 15.45 15.45 -12.67
CA GLU A 58 16.69 14.66 -12.49
C GLU A 58 16.50 13.18 -12.26
N THR A 59 15.35 12.84 -11.71
CA THR A 59 14.87 11.50 -11.93
C THR A 59 14.38 11.54 -13.35
N GLY A 60 15.20 11.06 -14.29
CA GLY A 60 14.69 10.48 -15.53
C GLY A 60 13.51 9.65 -15.08
N ALA A 61 12.30 10.17 -15.33
CA ALA A 61 11.14 9.70 -14.60
C ALA A 61 11.07 8.23 -14.96
N ARG A 62 11.32 7.33 -14.00
CA ARG A 62 11.32 5.88 -14.26
C ARG A 62 10.08 5.46 -15.06
N TRP A 63 9.02 6.26 -14.92
CA TRP A 63 7.76 6.23 -15.63
C TRP A 63 7.54 7.58 -16.35
N THR A 64 8.24 7.81 -17.47
CA THR A 64 7.92 8.93 -18.36
C THR A 64 6.56 8.71 -19.01
N ARG A 65 6.05 9.75 -19.66
CA ARG A 65 4.79 9.65 -20.41
C ARG A 65 4.86 8.55 -21.47
N GLU A 66 5.96 8.50 -22.22
CA GLU A 66 6.17 7.58 -23.34
C GLU A 66 6.23 6.12 -22.85
N ILE A 67 6.97 5.87 -21.76
CA ILE A 67 7.05 4.53 -21.13
C ILE A 67 5.66 4.08 -20.67
N LEU A 68 4.90 4.98 -20.05
CA LEU A 68 3.54 4.67 -19.58
C LEU A 68 2.54 4.51 -20.72
N GLU A 69 2.62 5.32 -21.78
CA GLU A 69 1.76 5.19 -22.97
C GLU A 69 1.97 3.84 -23.66
N SER A 70 3.23 3.45 -23.88
CA SER A 70 3.58 2.13 -24.42
C SER A 70 3.03 1.01 -23.55
N ALA A 71 3.26 1.08 -22.23
CA ALA A 71 2.82 0.03 -21.32
C ALA A 71 1.29 -0.04 -21.16
N VAL A 72 0.60 1.10 -21.22
CA VAL A 72 -0.86 1.19 -21.19
C VAL A 72 -1.44 0.64 -22.50
N ALA A 73 -0.89 0.99 -23.65
CA ALA A 73 -1.34 0.46 -24.94
C ALA A 73 -1.19 -1.07 -25.02
N ALA A 74 -0.11 -1.61 -24.46
CA ALA A 74 0.17 -3.05 -24.42
C ALA A 74 -0.62 -3.83 -23.34
N SER A 75 -1.43 -3.16 -22.52
CA SER A 75 -2.08 -3.76 -21.35
C SER A 75 -3.60 -3.57 -21.36
N THR A 76 -4.29 -4.47 -20.66
CA THR A 76 -5.75 -4.41 -20.46
C THR A 76 -6.15 -4.11 -19.01
N SER A 77 -5.19 -3.88 -18.13
CA SER A 77 -5.40 -3.50 -16.72
C SER A 77 -4.16 -2.85 -16.14
N VAL A 78 -4.28 -2.13 -15.03
CA VAL A 78 -3.13 -1.56 -14.29
C VAL A 78 -2.14 -2.64 -13.84
N ASN A 79 -2.64 -3.83 -13.47
CA ASN A 79 -1.76 -4.97 -13.17
C ASN A 79 -0.99 -5.45 -14.40
N GLY A 80 -1.62 -5.40 -15.58
CA GLY A 80 -0.94 -5.64 -16.86
C GLY A 80 0.18 -4.64 -17.08
N VAL A 81 -0.08 -3.35 -16.82
CA VAL A 81 0.94 -2.28 -16.92
C VAL A 81 2.11 -2.57 -15.98
N LEU A 82 1.85 -2.90 -14.72
CA LEU A 82 2.90 -3.24 -13.75
C LEU A 82 3.77 -4.42 -14.23
N ARG A 83 3.15 -5.48 -14.77
CA ARG A 83 3.89 -6.62 -15.33
C ARG A 83 4.70 -6.24 -16.57
N HIS A 84 4.13 -5.45 -17.46
CA HIS A 84 4.81 -4.96 -18.67
C HIS A 84 6.04 -4.11 -18.31
N LEU A 85 5.95 -3.35 -17.22
CA LEU A 85 7.05 -2.55 -16.67
C LEU A 85 8.03 -3.36 -15.80
N GLY A 86 7.85 -4.67 -15.64
CA GLY A 86 8.69 -5.53 -14.82
C GLY A 86 8.66 -5.18 -13.32
N ILE A 87 7.55 -4.60 -12.85
CA ILE A 87 7.39 -4.19 -11.45
C ILE A 87 6.68 -5.30 -10.68
N ASP A 88 7.29 -5.75 -9.59
CA ASP A 88 6.65 -6.69 -8.68
C ASP A 88 5.37 -6.11 -8.07
N MET A 89 4.35 -6.96 -7.94
CA MET A 89 3.02 -6.59 -7.41
C MET A 89 3.01 -6.46 -5.87
N VAL A 90 4.04 -5.83 -5.30
CA VAL A 90 4.19 -5.61 -3.86
C VAL A 90 4.16 -4.12 -3.53
N GLY A 91 3.46 -3.74 -2.45
CA GLY A 91 3.41 -2.35 -1.97
C GLY A 91 2.52 -1.40 -2.78
N GLY A 92 2.81 -0.10 -2.71
CA GLY A 92 1.99 0.99 -3.26
C GLY A 92 2.20 1.31 -4.75
N HIS A 93 2.89 0.45 -5.50
CA HIS A 93 3.25 0.71 -6.91
C HIS A 93 2.03 0.89 -7.82
N HIS A 94 0.98 0.09 -7.63
CA HIS A 94 -0.30 0.25 -8.31
C HIS A 94 -0.84 1.69 -8.19
N THR A 95 -0.84 2.24 -6.98
CA THR A 95 -1.34 3.58 -6.69
C THR A 95 -0.47 4.65 -7.33
N HIS A 96 0.86 4.50 -7.26
CA HIS A 96 1.80 5.45 -7.85
C HIS A 96 1.68 5.50 -9.38
N ILE A 97 1.69 4.33 -10.05
CA ILE A 97 1.56 4.25 -11.51
C ILE A 97 0.19 4.78 -11.96
N SER A 98 -0.89 4.41 -11.28
CA SER A 98 -2.24 4.91 -11.61
C SER A 98 -2.35 6.43 -11.48
N ARG A 99 -1.73 7.04 -10.47
CA ARG A 99 -1.70 8.50 -10.33
C ARG A 99 -0.94 9.15 -11.47
N ARG A 100 0.15 8.54 -11.91
CA ARG A 100 1.01 9.08 -12.96
C ARG A 100 0.38 8.99 -14.35
N ILE A 101 -0.27 7.86 -14.65
CA ILE A 101 -1.11 7.69 -15.85
C ILE A 101 -2.16 8.80 -15.94
N ARG A 102 -2.87 9.08 -14.84
CA ARG A 102 -3.87 10.17 -14.78
C ARG A 102 -3.24 11.54 -14.93
N ALA A 103 -2.09 11.79 -14.30
CA ALA A 103 -1.40 13.07 -14.39
C ALA A 103 -0.93 13.38 -15.82
N TYR A 104 -0.59 12.36 -16.61
CA TYR A 104 -0.24 12.50 -18.03
C TYR A 104 -1.45 12.48 -18.97
N GLY A 105 -2.66 12.28 -18.46
CA GLY A 105 -3.87 12.22 -19.29
C GLY A 105 -3.93 11.01 -20.24
N ILE A 106 -3.22 9.93 -19.92
CA ILE A 106 -3.16 8.74 -20.78
C ILE A 106 -4.49 7.98 -20.70
N GLY A 107 -5.12 7.73 -21.84
CA GLY A 107 -6.39 7.04 -21.94
C GLY A 107 -6.29 5.56 -21.52
N THR A 108 -7.14 5.13 -20.60
CA THR A 108 -7.24 3.74 -20.14
C THR A 108 -8.63 3.15 -20.36
N SER A 109 -9.40 3.67 -21.31
CA SER A 109 -10.78 3.23 -21.57
C SER A 109 -10.86 1.78 -22.08
N HIS A 110 -9.81 1.30 -22.74
CA HIS A 110 -9.67 -0.10 -23.18
C HIS A 110 -9.27 -1.04 -22.05
N PHE A 111 -8.91 -0.52 -20.87
CA PHE A 111 -8.70 -1.38 -19.72
C PHE A 111 -10.03 -2.03 -19.38
N ARG A 112 -9.99 -3.36 -19.24
CA ARG A 112 -11.09 -4.15 -18.71
C ARG A 112 -11.14 -3.86 -17.21
N GLY A 113 -11.69 -2.69 -16.87
CA GLY A 113 -12.01 -2.31 -15.52
C GLY A 113 -13.02 -3.30 -14.94
N GLU A 114 -12.89 -3.50 -13.64
CA GLU A 114 -13.77 -4.29 -12.78
C GLU A 114 -15.24 -4.18 -13.19
N ALA A 115 -15.96 -5.31 -13.12
CA ALA A 115 -17.39 -5.34 -13.35
C ALA A 115 -18.07 -4.12 -12.69
N PRO A 116 -19.03 -3.45 -13.36
CA PRO A 116 -19.67 -2.25 -12.85
C PRO A 116 -20.07 -2.44 -11.39
N ALA A 117 -19.84 -1.43 -10.55
CA ALA A 117 -20.40 -1.36 -9.21
C ALA A 117 -21.93 -1.43 -9.35
N GLY A 118 -22.49 -2.63 -9.32
CA GLY A 118 -23.88 -2.86 -9.73
C GLY A 118 -24.18 -4.29 -10.20
N ILE A 119 -23.21 -5.06 -10.69
CA ILE A 119 -23.38 -6.51 -10.76
C ILE A 119 -23.03 -7.05 -9.37
N PRO A 120 -23.98 -7.63 -8.60
CA PRO A 120 -23.63 -8.30 -7.37
C PRO A 120 -22.71 -9.46 -7.78
N GLY A 121 -21.40 -9.25 -7.64
CA GLY A 121 -20.41 -10.28 -7.92
C GLY A 121 -20.88 -11.53 -7.20
N GLN A 122 -21.12 -12.59 -7.98
CA GLN A 122 -21.72 -13.87 -7.60
C GLN A 122 -21.50 -14.09 -6.10
N ARG A 123 -22.53 -13.79 -5.29
CA ARG A 123 -22.40 -13.75 -3.83
C ARG A 123 -21.78 -15.09 -3.43
N ARG A 124 -20.51 -15.08 -3.00
CA ARG A 124 -19.86 -16.31 -2.58
C ARG A 124 -20.65 -16.78 -1.37
N THR A 125 -21.35 -17.88 -1.56
CA THR A 125 -22.16 -18.52 -0.55
C THR A 125 -21.24 -18.97 0.59
N PRO A 126 -21.73 -19.06 1.85
CA PRO A 126 -20.91 -19.47 2.99
C PRO A 126 -20.13 -20.77 2.73
N ASP A 127 -20.75 -21.75 2.05
CA ASP A 127 -20.15 -23.02 1.65
C ASP A 127 -18.93 -22.88 0.73
N ARG A 128 -18.83 -21.81 -0.07
CA ARG A 128 -17.64 -21.57 -0.92
C ARG A 128 -16.53 -20.82 -0.20
N LEU A 129 -16.84 -20.15 0.91
CA LEU A 129 -15.87 -19.36 1.69
C LEU A 129 -15.28 -20.18 2.82
N LEU A 130 -16.10 -21.03 3.44
CA LEU A 130 -15.74 -21.82 4.61
C LEU A 130 -15.20 -23.19 4.22
N VAL A 131 -14.20 -23.17 3.33
CA VAL A 131 -13.50 -24.37 2.85
C VAL A 131 -12.00 -24.13 2.87
N GLU A 132 -11.28 -25.22 3.00
CA GLU A 132 -9.83 -25.23 2.86
C GLU A 132 -9.42 -24.80 1.44
N GLN A 133 -8.48 -23.86 1.36
CA GLN A 133 -7.97 -23.32 0.10
C GLN A 133 -6.83 -24.20 -0.41
N THR A 134 -7.13 -25.08 -1.35
CA THR A 134 -6.16 -26.05 -1.92
C THR A 134 -5.35 -25.50 -3.10
N SER A 135 -5.78 -24.39 -3.71
CA SER A 135 -5.07 -23.82 -4.86
C SER A 135 -3.69 -23.23 -4.46
N PRO A 136 -2.62 -23.52 -5.21
CA PRO A 136 -1.32 -22.87 -5.02
C PRO A 136 -1.37 -21.34 -5.15
N HIS A 137 -2.33 -20.83 -5.91
CA HIS A 137 -2.55 -19.40 -6.16
C HIS A 137 -3.70 -18.81 -5.32
N ALA A 138 -4.13 -19.53 -4.28
CA ALA A 138 -5.18 -19.04 -3.39
C ALA A 138 -4.79 -17.69 -2.77
N ARG A 139 -5.80 -16.80 -2.65
CA ARG A 139 -5.66 -15.53 -1.95
C ARG A 139 -6.34 -15.64 -0.60
N ARG A 140 -5.75 -15.00 0.41
CA ARG A 140 -6.36 -14.94 1.75
C ARG A 140 -7.72 -14.26 1.68
N VAL A 141 -8.75 -14.96 2.18
CA VAL A 141 -10.09 -14.39 2.30
C VAL A 141 -10.07 -13.34 3.41
N PRO A 142 -10.58 -12.11 3.19
CA PRO A 142 -10.69 -11.11 4.24
C PRO A 142 -11.53 -11.61 5.41
N GLY A 143 -11.08 -11.38 6.65
CA GLY A 143 -11.74 -11.89 7.86
C GLY A 143 -13.22 -11.47 7.97
N GLU A 144 -13.55 -10.25 7.55
CA GLU A 144 -14.94 -9.75 7.52
C GLU A 144 -15.86 -10.57 6.59
N ARG A 145 -15.33 -11.20 5.53
CA ARG A 145 -16.12 -12.10 4.68
C ARG A 145 -16.32 -13.46 5.34
N LEU A 146 -15.30 -13.97 6.02
CA LEU A 146 -15.40 -15.22 6.79
C LEU A 146 -16.40 -15.06 7.94
N LYS A 147 -16.30 -13.95 8.70
CA LYS A 147 -17.25 -13.63 9.77
C LYS A 147 -18.69 -13.64 9.28
N ARG A 148 -18.99 -12.91 8.19
CA ARG A 148 -20.34 -12.90 7.60
C ARG A 148 -20.82 -14.29 7.18
N ALA A 149 -19.95 -15.12 6.61
CA ALA A 149 -20.28 -16.50 6.26
C ALA A 149 -20.57 -17.36 7.50
N MET A 150 -19.75 -17.23 8.56
CA MET A 150 -19.95 -17.94 9.83
C MET A 150 -21.29 -17.58 10.48
N LEU A 151 -21.63 -16.29 10.54
CA LEU A 151 -22.91 -15.82 11.07
C LEU A 151 -24.10 -16.33 10.24
N ALA A 152 -23.96 -16.38 8.92
CA ALA A 152 -24.98 -16.93 8.03
C ALA A 152 -25.23 -18.44 8.24
N LEU A 153 -24.23 -19.18 8.74
CA LEU A 153 -24.38 -20.59 9.16
C LEU A 153 -24.82 -20.76 10.62
N GLY A 154 -25.18 -19.67 11.32
CA GLY A 154 -25.70 -19.73 12.69
C GLY A 154 -24.62 -19.66 13.78
N THR A 155 -23.39 -19.27 13.45
CA THR A 155 -22.38 -18.99 14.48
C THR A 155 -22.85 -17.82 15.35
N VAL A 156 -22.82 -18.00 16.67
CA VAL A 156 -23.16 -16.92 17.61
C VAL A 156 -22.08 -15.85 17.58
N GLU A 157 -22.47 -14.58 17.41
CA GLU A 157 -21.54 -13.44 17.41
C GLU A 157 -21.06 -13.09 18.83
N ARG A 158 -20.27 -13.98 19.44
CA ARG A 158 -19.61 -13.75 20.74
C ARG A 158 -18.20 -14.29 20.72
N CYS A 159 -17.34 -13.77 21.59
CA CYS A 159 -16.00 -14.31 21.77
C CYS A 159 -16.09 -15.78 22.22
N ALA A 160 -15.48 -16.69 21.46
CA ALA A 160 -15.46 -18.12 21.75
C ALA A 160 -14.63 -18.46 23.01
N SER A 161 -13.77 -17.55 23.47
CA SER A 161 -12.93 -17.75 24.66
C SER A 161 -13.56 -17.18 25.93
N CYS A 162 -13.95 -15.90 25.93
CA CYS A 162 -14.45 -15.21 27.14
C CYS A 162 -15.94 -14.87 27.09
N GLY A 163 -16.66 -15.22 26.02
CA GLY A 163 -18.09 -14.96 25.88
C GLY A 163 -18.47 -13.51 25.59
N THR A 164 -17.51 -12.58 25.51
CA THR A 164 -17.78 -11.15 25.25
C THR A 164 -18.59 -10.96 23.96
N GLU A 165 -19.72 -10.27 24.09
CA GLU A 165 -20.61 -9.85 23.01
C GLU A 165 -19.96 -8.79 22.10
N PRO A 166 -20.53 -8.46 20.91
CA PRO A 166 -19.94 -7.51 19.98
C PRO A 166 -20.20 -6.05 20.41
N ARG A 167 -20.24 -5.80 21.73
CA ARG A 167 -20.41 -4.50 22.37
C ARG A 167 -19.48 -4.34 23.55
N TRP A 168 -18.88 -3.17 23.68
CA TRP A 168 -18.02 -2.78 24.79
C TRP A 168 -18.35 -1.37 25.22
N ARG A 169 -18.79 -1.19 26.49
CA ARG A 169 -19.19 0.11 27.05
C ARG A 169 -20.17 0.88 26.13
N GLY A 170 -21.15 0.17 25.56
CA GLY A 170 -22.14 0.74 24.65
C GLY A 170 -21.70 0.89 23.18
N HIS A 171 -20.40 0.77 22.88
CA HIS A 171 -19.87 0.87 21.52
C HIS A 171 -19.74 -0.49 20.83
N PRO A 172 -19.83 -0.58 19.49
CA PRO A 172 -19.55 -1.80 18.77
C PRO A 172 -18.12 -2.31 19.04
N LEU A 173 -18.00 -3.58 19.41
CA LEU A 173 -16.72 -4.26 19.55
C LEU A 173 -16.56 -5.25 18.39
N PRO A 174 -15.63 -5.00 17.45
CA PRO A 174 -15.42 -5.93 16.35
C PRO A 174 -14.79 -7.22 16.88
N LEU A 175 -15.53 -8.33 16.78
CA LEU A 175 -14.95 -9.66 16.93
C LEU A 175 -14.16 -10.03 15.67
N GLU A 176 -12.96 -10.55 15.88
CA GLU A 176 -12.00 -10.93 14.86
C GLU A 176 -12.09 -12.45 14.58
N VAL A 177 -11.90 -12.85 13.33
CA VAL A 177 -11.80 -14.27 12.95
C VAL A 177 -10.39 -14.77 13.25
N ASP A 178 -10.30 -15.83 14.05
CA ASP A 178 -9.08 -16.54 14.36
C ASP A 178 -9.12 -17.96 13.75
N HIS A 179 -7.99 -18.37 13.18
CA HIS A 179 -7.74 -19.72 12.69
C HIS A 179 -7.04 -20.49 13.80
N MET A 180 -7.67 -21.55 14.33
CA MET A 180 -7.16 -22.27 15.49
C MET A 180 -5.79 -22.92 15.25
N ASP A 181 -5.57 -23.42 14.03
CA ASP A 181 -4.27 -23.94 13.57
C ASP A 181 -3.25 -22.85 13.15
N GLY A 182 -3.72 -21.61 12.96
CA GLY A 182 -2.93 -20.50 12.42
C GLY A 182 -2.70 -20.54 10.91
N ASP A 183 -3.30 -21.50 10.18
CA ASP A 183 -3.24 -21.58 8.73
C ASP A 183 -4.41 -20.81 8.10
N TRP A 184 -4.08 -19.70 7.42
CA TRP A 184 -5.07 -18.86 6.74
C TRP A 184 -5.79 -19.58 5.59
N ARG A 185 -5.25 -20.71 5.10
CA ARG A 185 -5.88 -21.50 4.03
C ARG A 185 -7.02 -22.35 4.56
N ASN A 186 -6.98 -22.78 5.82
CA ASN A 186 -7.97 -23.66 6.41
C ASN A 186 -9.19 -22.88 6.93
N ASN A 187 -10.09 -22.48 6.04
CA ASN A 187 -11.31 -21.75 6.42
C ASN A 187 -12.49 -22.66 6.82
N ARG A 188 -12.25 -23.94 7.10
CA ARG A 188 -13.32 -24.85 7.50
C ARG A 188 -13.99 -24.33 8.79
N PRO A 189 -15.33 -24.40 8.93
CA PRO A 189 -16.04 -23.86 10.09
C PRO A 189 -15.47 -24.35 11.43
N GLU A 190 -15.10 -25.63 11.48
CA GLU A 190 -14.49 -26.29 12.64
C GLU A 190 -13.08 -25.77 13.00
N ASN A 191 -12.40 -25.04 12.12
CA ASN A 191 -11.10 -24.41 12.38
C ASN A 191 -11.21 -22.91 12.71
N LEU A 192 -12.39 -22.31 12.52
CA LEU A 192 -12.59 -20.88 12.72
C LEU A 192 -13.31 -20.59 14.03
N ARG A 193 -12.90 -19.49 14.69
CA ARG A 193 -13.61 -18.96 15.86
C ARG A 193 -13.61 -17.44 15.85
N LEU A 194 -14.64 -16.85 16.46
CA LEU A 194 -14.70 -15.40 16.70
C LEU A 194 -14.06 -15.10 18.05
N LEU A 195 -13.11 -14.18 18.10
CA LEU A 195 -12.46 -13.72 19.32
C LEU A 195 -12.57 -12.21 19.47
N CYS A 196 -12.69 -11.72 20.71
CA CYS A 196 -12.52 -10.29 20.96
C CYS A 196 -11.04 -9.89 20.78
N PRO A 197 -10.73 -8.60 20.55
CA PRO A 197 -9.35 -8.14 20.31
C PRO A 197 -8.37 -8.54 21.43
N ASN A 198 -8.85 -8.58 22.67
CA ASN A 198 -8.02 -8.96 23.83
C ASN A 198 -7.70 -10.46 23.84
N CYS A 199 -8.69 -11.33 23.67
CA CYS A 199 -8.47 -12.78 23.61
C CYS A 199 -7.67 -13.17 22.37
N HIS A 200 -7.92 -12.53 21.22
CA HIS A 200 -7.15 -12.81 20.00
C HIS A 200 -5.68 -12.44 20.18
N ALA A 201 -5.38 -11.29 20.81
CA ALA A 201 -4.01 -10.87 21.13
C ALA A 201 -3.26 -11.85 22.06
N ALA A 202 -3.98 -12.65 22.85
CA ALA A 202 -3.41 -13.65 23.74
C ALA A 202 -3.05 -14.97 23.02
N THR A 203 -3.60 -15.24 21.83
CA THR A 203 -3.31 -16.48 21.08
C THR A 203 -1.85 -16.58 20.63
N ASP A 204 -1.35 -17.80 20.48
CA ASP A 204 -0.01 -18.06 19.93
C ASP A 204 0.11 -17.71 18.45
N THR A 205 -1.01 -17.75 17.72
CA THR A 205 -1.11 -17.43 16.29
C THR A 205 -1.17 -15.93 16.01
N TYR A 206 -1.43 -15.09 17.03
CA TYR A 206 -1.66 -13.66 16.89
C TYR A 206 -0.56 -12.96 16.08
N ARG A 207 -0.94 -12.35 14.96
CA ARG A 207 -0.05 -11.62 14.05
C ARG A 207 1.24 -12.40 13.70
N GLY A 208 1.15 -13.73 13.60
CA GLY A 208 2.28 -14.59 13.27
C GLY A 208 3.28 -14.79 14.41
N ARG A 209 2.89 -14.54 15.67
CA ARG A 209 3.74 -14.73 16.87
C ARG A 209 4.41 -16.11 16.89
N LYS A 210 3.68 -17.19 16.61
CA LYS A 210 4.22 -18.56 16.51
C LYS A 210 5.37 -18.68 15.50
N LYS A 211 5.28 -18.03 14.34
CA LYS A 211 6.34 -18.03 13.31
C LYS A 211 7.58 -17.27 13.75
N ARG A 212 7.43 -16.20 14.54
CA ARG A 212 8.55 -15.41 15.08
C ARG A 212 9.32 -16.11 16.19
N ARG A 213 8.74 -17.15 16.83
CA ARG A 213 9.43 -17.95 17.86
C ARG A 213 10.17 -19.16 17.28
N ALA A 214 9.77 -19.62 16.11
CA ALA A 214 10.38 -20.76 15.41
C ALA A 214 11.51 -20.35 14.45
N ALA A 215 11.72 -19.04 14.26
CA ALA A 215 12.81 -18.45 13.49
C ALA A 215 13.78 -17.77 14.47
#